data_AF-A0A8X7SSZ7-F1
#
_entry.id   AF-A0A8X7SSZ7-F1
#
_cell.length_a   1.000
_cell.length_b   1.000
_cell.length_c   1.000
_cell.angle_alpha   90.00
_cell.angle_beta   90.00
_cell.angle_gamma   90.00
#
_symmetry.space_group_name_H-M   'P 1'
#
loop_
_entity.id
_entity.type
_entity.pdbx_description
1 polymer ?
#
loop_
_entity_poly.entity_id
_entity_poly.type
_entity_poly.pdbx_seq_one_letter_code
_entity_poly.pdbx_strand_id
1 'polypeptide(L)'
;MTSFQTPTGSLAKTGKWPTHLAITGDLVLGLAQSDNYVHNIEATVYDIDDCPHPATLNIWARDVPEQGAYLVTSVPVATSPTIMAISDAITLRRVPEEIDGGNLTGPSLDAVPPMFTGIGVIRSVEADRKSGTVVGLTYLNKAMGWKEWRVNLMFEGSIRFQP
;
A
#
# COMPACT_ATOMS: atom_id res chain seq x y z
N MET A 1 2.31 51.48 9.87
CA MET A 1 2.48 50.74 8.61
C MET A 1 3.84 50.07 8.63
N THR A 2 3.89 48.80 9.04
CA THR A 2 5.12 47.99 9.04
C THR A 2 5.12 47.13 7.77
N SER A 3 6.10 47.35 6.90
CA SER A 3 6.28 46.60 5.66
C SER A 3 6.80 45.20 5.95
N PHE A 4 6.12 44.17 5.46
CA PHE A 4 6.63 42.80 5.44
C PHE A 4 7.75 42.68 4.40
N GLN A 5 8.97 42.41 4.85
CA GLN A 5 10.04 42.01 3.94
C GLN A 5 9.80 40.57 3.48
N THR A 6 9.83 40.36 2.16
CA THR A 6 9.80 39.03 1.55
C THR A 6 11.20 38.42 1.64
N PRO A 7 11.38 37.16 2.09
CA PRO A 7 12.71 36.57 2.16
C PRO A 7 13.23 36.33 0.74
N THR A 8 14.32 36.97 0.37
CA THR A 8 15.09 36.65 -0.85
C THR A 8 15.99 35.45 -0.58
N GLY A 9 15.38 34.26 -0.52
CA GLY A 9 16.09 33.00 -0.71
C GLY A 9 15.99 32.60 -2.18
N SER A 10 17.10 32.20 -2.81
CA SER A 10 17.07 31.63 -4.15
C SER A 10 16.02 30.51 -4.19
N LEU A 11 14.99 30.66 -5.02
CA LEU A 11 14.03 29.61 -5.33
C LEU A 11 14.74 28.54 -6.19
N ALA A 12 15.73 27.85 -5.62
CA ALA A 12 16.08 26.55 -6.10
C ALA A 12 14.78 25.73 -5.94
N LYS A 13 14.12 25.39 -7.06
CA LYS A 13 13.07 24.38 -7.04
C LYS A 13 13.70 23.17 -6.35
N THR A 14 13.35 22.92 -5.10
CA THR A 14 13.57 21.60 -4.50
C THR A 14 12.91 20.65 -5.49
N GLY A 15 13.72 19.83 -6.16
CA GLY A 15 13.21 18.84 -7.09
C GLY A 15 12.19 18.01 -6.32
N LYS A 16 10.90 18.24 -6.59
CA LYS A 16 9.84 17.43 -5.99
C LYS A 16 9.94 16.09 -6.72
N TRP A 17 10.66 15.16 -6.14
CA TRP A 17 10.74 13.81 -6.66
C TRP A 17 9.36 13.18 -6.53
N PRO A 18 8.80 12.61 -7.62
CA PRO A 18 7.54 11.89 -7.52
C PRO A 18 7.79 10.64 -6.69
N THR A 19 7.24 10.60 -5.48
CA THR A 19 7.20 9.38 -4.67
C THR A 19 5.91 8.63 -4.96
N HIS A 20 5.96 7.32 -4.83
CA HIS A 20 4.78 6.46 -4.81
C HIS A 20 5.13 5.14 -4.14
N LEU A 21 4.12 4.45 -3.64
CA LEU A 21 4.20 3.10 -3.11
C LEU A 21 2.96 2.35 -3.56
N ALA A 22 3.17 1.14 -4.07
CA ALA A 22 2.13 0.25 -4.53
C ALA A 22 2.38 -1.18 -4.02
N ILE A 23 1.30 -1.93 -3.81
CA ILE A 23 1.32 -3.33 -3.38
C ILE A 23 0.77 -4.23 -4.49
N THR A 24 1.37 -5.40 -4.66
CA THR A 24 0.88 -6.51 -5.47
C THR A 24 0.82 -7.74 -4.59
N GLY A 25 -0.29 -8.45 -4.58
CA GLY A 25 -0.49 -9.59 -3.70
C GLY A 25 -1.96 -9.98 -3.62
N ASP A 26 -2.30 -10.68 -2.55
CA ASP A 26 -3.63 -11.13 -2.19
C ASP A 26 -4.22 -10.26 -1.07
N LEU A 27 -5.55 -10.09 -1.11
CA LEU A 27 -6.33 -9.37 -0.11
C LEU A 27 -7.57 -10.18 0.22
N VAL A 28 -7.88 -10.30 1.51
CA VAL A 28 -9.18 -10.82 1.96
C VAL A 28 -10.05 -9.63 2.33
N LEU A 29 -11.15 -9.43 1.60
CA LEU A 29 -12.12 -8.36 1.84
C LEU A 29 -13.20 -8.79 2.83
N GLY A 30 -13.41 -7.95 3.84
CA GLY A 30 -14.42 -8.09 4.89
C GLY A 30 -15.56 -7.09 4.73
N LEU A 31 -16.03 -6.53 5.85
CA LEU A 31 -17.19 -5.65 5.87
C LEU A 31 -16.88 -4.29 5.24
N ALA A 32 -17.89 -3.70 4.61
CA ALA A 32 -17.78 -2.40 3.95
C ALA A 32 -18.65 -1.34 4.62
N GLN A 33 -18.10 -0.14 4.77
CA GLN A 33 -18.82 1.08 5.08
C GLN A 33 -18.92 1.94 3.83
N SER A 34 -20.15 2.31 3.45
CA SER A 34 -20.43 2.95 2.18
C SER A 34 -21.06 4.33 2.36
N ASP A 35 -20.56 5.31 1.61
CA ASP A 35 -21.17 6.63 1.48
C ASP A 35 -21.02 7.12 0.03
N ASN A 36 -22.14 7.45 -0.62
CA ASN A 36 -22.16 8.03 -1.98
C ASN A 36 -21.23 7.34 -3.00
N TYR A 37 -21.33 6.01 -3.12
CA TYR A 37 -20.51 5.18 -4.03
C TYR A 37 -19.01 5.10 -3.68
N VAL A 38 -18.62 5.61 -2.52
CA VAL A 38 -17.30 5.40 -1.93
C VAL A 38 -17.42 4.34 -0.84
N HIS A 39 -16.70 3.26 -1.00
CA HIS A 39 -16.71 2.12 -0.08
C HIS A 39 -15.36 2.04 0.62
N ASN A 40 -15.39 2.06 1.96
CA ASN A 40 -14.25 1.72 2.81
C ASN A 40 -14.45 0.28 3.28
N ILE A 41 -13.64 -0.63 2.76
CA ILE A 41 -13.77 -2.06 2.97
C ILE A 41 -12.64 -2.51 3.88
N GLU A 42 -12.98 -3.24 4.94
CA GLU A 42 -11.99 -3.94 5.76
C GLU A 42 -11.22 -4.92 4.88
N ALA A 43 -9.90 -4.92 4.99
CA ALA A 43 -9.05 -5.81 4.23
C ALA A 43 -8.01 -6.46 5.14
N THR A 44 -7.60 -7.68 4.81
CA THR A 44 -6.48 -8.36 5.46
C THR A 44 -5.44 -8.70 4.40
N VAL A 45 -4.18 -8.37 4.70
CA VAL A 45 -2.99 -8.76 3.92
C VAL A 45 -2.22 -9.77 4.75
N TYR A 46 -1.79 -10.88 4.16
CA TYR A 46 -0.93 -11.85 4.85
C TYR A 46 0.52 -11.60 4.50
N ASP A 47 1.43 -11.71 5.47
CA ASP A 47 2.86 -11.62 5.19
C ASP A 47 3.47 -12.98 4.79
N ILE A 48 4.79 -13.02 4.65
CA ILE A 48 5.52 -14.23 4.26
C ILE A 48 5.41 -15.37 5.29
N ASP A 49 5.10 -15.05 6.54
CA ASP A 49 4.95 -16.00 7.65
C ASP A 49 3.47 -16.35 7.89
N ASP A 50 2.59 -16.02 6.93
CA ASP A 50 1.13 -16.21 7.01
C ASP A 50 0.49 -15.46 8.20
N CYS A 51 1.11 -14.36 8.64
CA CYS A 51 0.58 -13.53 9.70
C CYS A 51 -0.38 -12.48 9.10
N PRO A 52 -1.62 -12.37 9.63
CA PRO A 52 -2.60 -11.41 9.11
C PRO A 52 -2.31 -9.98 9.59
N HIS A 53 -2.31 -9.04 8.65
CA HIS A 53 -2.17 -7.61 8.89
C HIS A 53 -3.43 -6.85 8.47
N PRO A 54 -4.03 -6.04 9.36
CA PRO A 54 -5.23 -5.27 9.03
C PRO A 54 -4.90 -4.14 8.06
N ALA A 55 -5.81 -3.94 7.11
CA ALA A 55 -5.75 -2.88 6.12
C ALA A 55 -7.16 -2.36 5.79
N THR A 56 -7.22 -1.29 5.01
CA THR A 56 -8.48 -0.77 4.47
C THR A 56 -8.34 -0.61 2.96
N LEU A 57 -9.28 -1.15 2.20
CA LEU A 57 -9.42 -0.88 0.78
C LEU A 57 -10.47 0.21 0.59
N ASN A 58 -10.06 1.37 0.06
CA ASN A 58 -11.00 2.37 -0.41
C ASN A 58 -11.26 2.19 -1.91
N ILE A 59 -12.53 2.14 -2.30
CA ILE A 59 -12.92 1.99 -3.70
C ILE A 59 -14.10 2.88 -4.04
N TRP A 60 -14.08 3.43 -5.25
CA TRP A 60 -15.24 4.08 -5.83
C TRP A 60 -15.91 3.12 -6.80
N ALA A 61 -17.13 2.69 -6.51
CA ALA A 61 -17.86 1.73 -7.32
C ALA A 61 -19.37 1.92 -7.19
N ARG A 62 -20.13 1.43 -8.16
CA ARG A 62 -21.61 1.45 -8.06
C ARG A 62 -22.10 0.54 -6.95
N ASP A 63 -21.50 -0.64 -6.87
CA ASP A 63 -21.85 -1.70 -5.95
C ASP A 63 -20.61 -2.09 -5.13
N VAL A 64 -20.84 -2.49 -3.88
CA VAL A 64 -19.77 -2.96 -3.00
C VAL A 64 -19.26 -4.30 -3.54
N PRO A 65 -17.93 -4.47 -3.73
CA PRO A 65 -17.34 -5.78 -4.00
C PRO A 65 -17.76 -6.83 -2.95
N GLU A 66 -18.00 -8.06 -3.39
CA GLU A 66 -18.34 -9.15 -2.47
C GLU A 66 -17.18 -9.47 -1.52
N GLN A 67 -17.50 -10.01 -0.35
CA GLN A 67 -16.48 -10.52 0.58
C GLN A 67 -15.75 -11.72 -0.03
N GLY A 68 -14.47 -11.88 0.33
CA GLY A 68 -13.64 -13.01 -0.11
C GLY A 68 -12.23 -12.61 -0.50
N ALA A 69 -11.50 -13.55 -1.10
CA ALA A 69 -10.11 -13.35 -1.53
C ALA A 69 -10.02 -12.70 -2.91
N TYR A 70 -9.08 -11.77 -3.07
CA TYR A 70 -8.84 -11.00 -4.28
C TYR A 70 -7.35 -10.91 -4.57
N LEU A 71 -6.99 -11.00 -5.85
CA LEU A 71 -5.67 -10.65 -6.35
C LEU A 71 -5.64 -9.18 -6.74
N VAL A 72 -4.63 -8.47 -6.26
CA VAL A 72 -4.38 -7.06 -6.58
C VAL A 72 -3.01 -6.87 -7.21
N THR A 73 -2.92 -5.96 -8.18
CA THR A 73 -1.69 -5.69 -8.91
C THR A 73 -1.41 -4.20 -8.94
N SER A 74 -0.24 -3.81 -8.42
CA SER A 74 0.25 -2.43 -8.39
C SER A 74 -0.77 -1.44 -7.82
N VAL A 75 -1.46 -1.82 -6.74
CA VAL A 75 -2.45 -0.96 -6.08
C VAL A 75 -1.76 0.08 -5.20
N PRO A 76 -2.05 1.38 -5.37
CA PRO A 76 -1.51 2.43 -4.51
C PRO A 76 -1.79 2.15 -3.03
N VAL A 77 -0.75 2.29 -2.20
CA VAL A 77 -0.83 2.00 -0.76
C VAL A 77 -0.14 3.10 0.06
N ALA A 78 -0.74 3.38 1.21
CA ALA A 78 -0.12 4.11 2.31
C ALA A 78 -0.02 3.17 3.53
N THR A 79 0.99 3.34 4.38
CA THR A 79 1.32 2.39 5.47
C THR A 79 1.08 2.94 6.87
N SER A 80 0.38 4.08 7.00
CA SER A 80 0.15 4.74 8.29
C SER A 80 -1.21 5.46 8.32
N PRO A 81 -2.34 4.75 8.51
CA PRO A 81 -2.48 3.28 8.57
C PRO A 81 -2.41 2.63 7.17
N THR A 82 -2.40 1.29 7.11
CA THR A 82 -2.37 0.54 5.84
C THR A 82 -3.67 0.77 5.06
N ILE A 83 -3.63 1.67 4.08
CA ILE A 83 -4.77 2.01 3.24
C ILE A 83 -4.37 1.81 1.79
N MET A 84 -5.18 1.04 1.08
CA MET A 84 -5.09 0.86 -0.36
C MET A 84 -6.23 1.61 -1.04
N ALA A 85 -6.01 2.04 -2.27
CA ALA A 85 -7.08 2.64 -3.06
C ALA A 85 -7.15 2.06 -4.46
N ILE A 86 -8.35 1.67 -4.83
CA ILE A 86 -8.68 1.19 -6.16
C ILE A 86 -9.70 2.14 -6.78
N SER A 87 -9.55 2.40 -8.07
CA SER A 87 -10.42 3.36 -8.76
C SER A 87 -11.77 2.76 -9.13
N ASP A 88 -11.82 1.46 -9.44
CA ASP A 88 -13.04 0.77 -9.88
C ASP A 88 -12.97 -0.73 -9.55
N ALA A 89 -14.11 -1.32 -9.18
CA ALA A 89 -14.25 -2.74 -8.86
C ALA A 89 -13.84 -3.68 -10.02
N ILE A 90 -13.90 -3.23 -11.28
CA ILE A 90 -13.44 -4.04 -12.43
C ILE A 90 -11.94 -4.37 -12.39
N THR A 91 -11.16 -3.59 -11.62
CA THR A 91 -9.72 -3.84 -11.46
C THR A 91 -9.39 -4.82 -10.34
N LEU A 92 -10.40 -5.24 -9.56
CA LEU A 92 -10.28 -6.33 -8.61
C LEU A 92 -10.45 -7.67 -9.32
N ARG A 93 -9.57 -8.63 -9.01
CA ARG A 93 -9.69 -10.01 -9.49
C ARG A 93 -10.06 -10.92 -8.34
N ARG A 94 -11.35 -11.24 -8.21
CA ARG A 94 -11.81 -12.18 -7.20
C ARG A 94 -11.25 -13.57 -7.48
N VAL A 95 -10.77 -14.24 -6.43
CA VAL A 95 -10.38 -15.64 -6.47
C VAL A 95 -11.66 -16.48 -6.33
N PRO A 96 -11.92 -17.44 -7.22
CA PRO A 96 -13.06 -18.35 -7.09
C PRO A 96 -12.99 -19.13 -5.76
N GLU A 97 -14.15 -19.34 -5.13
CA GLU A 97 -14.28 -20.02 -3.83
C GLU A 97 -13.72 -21.45 -3.86
N GLU A 98 -13.70 -22.09 -5.02
CA GLU A 98 -13.15 -23.44 -5.17
C GLU A 98 -11.62 -23.49 -4.98
N ILE A 99 -10.92 -22.35 -5.10
CA ILE A 99 -9.45 -22.26 -5.05
C ILE A 99 -8.92 -21.14 -4.14
N ASP A 100 -9.79 -20.50 -3.35
CA ASP A 100 -9.42 -19.37 -2.48
C ASP A 100 -8.73 -19.78 -1.17
N GLY A 101 -8.58 -21.09 -0.94
CA GLY A 101 -7.95 -21.65 0.26
C GLY A 101 -8.91 -21.83 1.44
N GLY A 102 -10.20 -21.50 1.31
CA GLY A 102 -11.20 -21.73 2.35
C GLY A 102 -11.48 -23.21 2.62
N ASN A 103 -11.32 -24.06 1.59
CA ASN A 103 -11.37 -25.52 1.74
C ASN A 103 -9.95 -26.10 1.89
N LEU A 104 -9.58 -26.49 3.11
CA LEU A 104 -8.27 -27.08 3.44
C LEU A 104 -7.93 -28.38 2.70
N THR A 105 -8.93 -29.03 2.09
CA THR A 105 -8.75 -30.28 1.33
C THR A 105 -8.86 -30.09 -0.18
N GLY A 106 -9.27 -28.91 -0.62
CA GLY A 106 -9.43 -28.54 -2.01
C GLY A 106 -8.13 -28.06 -2.65
N PRO A 107 -8.12 -27.87 -3.98
CA PRO A 107 -7.05 -27.12 -4.63
C PRO A 107 -7.03 -25.68 -4.09
N SER A 108 -5.84 -25.09 -4.02
CA SER A 108 -5.67 -23.67 -3.70
C SER A 108 -4.57 -23.07 -4.58
N LEU A 109 -4.57 -21.74 -4.69
CA LEU A 109 -3.41 -21.04 -5.25
C LEU A 109 -2.21 -21.18 -4.29
N ASP A 110 -1.00 -21.25 -4.86
CA ASP A 110 0.22 -21.22 -4.06
C ASP A 110 0.32 -19.88 -3.32
N ALA A 111 0.70 -19.93 -2.04
CA ALA A 111 0.92 -18.72 -1.25
C ALA A 111 2.11 -17.93 -1.81
N VAL A 112 1.89 -16.65 -2.09
CA VAL A 112 2.93 -15.73 -2.58
C VAL A 112 2.95 -14.50 -1.67
N PRO A 113 4.10 -14.13 -1.11
CA PRO A 113 4.17 -12.96 -0.23
C PRO A 113 3.82 -11.68 -1.01
N PRO A 114 3.14 -10.72 -0.36
CA PRO A 114 2.85 -9.44 -0.97
C PRO A 114 4.14 -8.68 -1.28
N MET A 115 4.19 -8.09 -2.47
CA MET A 115 5.32 -7.32 -2.95
C MET A 115 4.98 -5.82 -2.96
N PHE A 116 5.80 -5.04 -2.25
CA PHE A 116 5.78 -3.59 -2.32
C PHE A 116 6.74 -3.09 -3.40
N THR A 117 6.28 -2.15 -4.22
CA THR A 117 7.06 -1.49 -5.27
C THR A 117 6.84 0.01 -5.22
N GLY A 118 7.87 0.80 -5.46
CA GLY A 118 7.72 2.25 -5.35
C GLY A 118 9.02 3.04 -5.44
N ILE A 119 8.87 4.36 -5.31
CA ILE A 119 9.95 5.34 -5.25
C ILE A 119 9.73 6.17 -4.00
N GLY A 120 10.73 6.24 -3.12
CA GLY A 120 10.69 7.06 -1.91
C GLY A 120 11.98 7.81 -1.66
N VAL A 121 11.96 8.62 -0.61
CA VAL A 121 13.11 9.38 -0.13
C VAL A 121 13.61 8.74 1.17
N ILE A 122 14.92 8.52 1.25
CA ILE A 122 15.56 8.08 2.49
C ILE A 122 15.43 9.21 3.51
N ARG A 123 14.73 8.94 4.62
CA ARG A 123 14.54 9.88 5.73
C ARG A 123 15.66 9.78 6.74
N SER A 124 16.07 8.55 7.06
CA SER A 124 17.10 8.26 8.04
C SER A 124 17.78 6.94 7.70
N VAL A 125 19.02 6.82 8.15
CA VAL A 125 19.80 5.58 8.15
C VAL A 125 20.39 5.48 9.54
N GLU A 126 20.28 4.31 10.16
CA GLU A 126 20.85 4.08 11.49
C GLU A 126 22.38 4.15 11.47
N ALA A 127 22.99 4.41 12.63
CA ALA A 127 24.44 4.60 12.75
C ALA A 127 25.25 3.38 12.28
N ASP A 128 24.69 2.17 12.44
CA ASP A 128 25.30 0.91 11.99
C ASP A 128 25.12 0.64 10.49
N ARG A 129 24.33 1.48 9.80
CA ARG A 129 23.98 1.38 8.37
C ARG A 129 23.26 0.08 7.99
N LYS A 130 22.68 -0.63 8.95
CA LYS A 130 21.95 -1.89 8.72
C LYS A 130 20.45 -1.70 8.61
N SER A 131 19.94 -0.53 8.97
CA SER A 131 18.54 -0.20 8.81
C SER A 131 18.35 1.27 8.49
N GLY A 132 17.16 1.60 8.02
CA GLY A 132 16.78 2.95 7.70
C GLY A 132 15.29 3.08 7.43
N THR A 133 14.85 4.31 7.26
CA THR A 133 13.45 4.61 6.98
C THR A 133 13.34 5.32 5.64
N VAL A 134 12.48 4.79 4.77
CA VAL A 134 12.08 5.43 3.51
C VAL A 134 10.67 5.99 3.68
N VAL A 135 10.47 7.21 3.21
CA VAL A 135 9.18 7.89 3.25
C VAL A 135 8.80 8.45 1.90
N GLY A 136 7.51 8.69 1.73
CA GLY A 136 6.98 9.39 0.57
C GLY A 136 5.52 9.73 0.74
N LEU A 137 4.97 10.32 -0.31
CA LEU A 137 3.55 10.52 -0.52
C LEU A 137 3.09 9.58 -1.64
N THR A 138 1.88 9.03 -1.49
CA THR A 138 1.17 8.29 -2.53
C THR A 138 -0.19 8.95 -2.71
N TYR A 139 -0.57 9.21 -3.96
CA TYR A 139 -1.95 9.56 -4.27
C TYR A 139 -2.79 8.29 -4.31
N LEU A 140 -3.82 8.23 -3.47
CA LEU A 140 -4.70 7.08 -3.39
C LEU A 140 -5.85 7.20 -4.39
N ASN A 141 -6.78 8.11 -4.13
CA ASN A 141 -7.86 8.47 -5.07
C ASN A 141 -8.47 9.82 -4.69
N LYS A 142 -9.55 10.22 -5.35
CA LYS A 142 -10.23 11.51 -5.09
C LYS A 142 -10.76 11.64 -3.67
N ALA A 143 -11.22 10.56 -3.05
CA ALA A 143 -11.78 10.58 -1.70
C ALA A 143 -10.68 10.71 -0.64
N MET A 144 -9.54 10.04 -0.82
CA MET A 144 -8.47 9.97 0.17
C MET A 144 -7.34 10.99 -0.06
N GLY A 145 -7.13 11.44 -1.30
CA GLY A 145 -6.07 12.36 -1.68
C GLY A 145 -4.67 11.78 -1.55
N TRP A 146 -3.71 12.66 -1.24
CA TRP A 146 -2.32 12.29 -0.98
C TRP A 146 -2.16 11.82 0.47
N LYS A 147 -1.50 10.69 0.67
CA LYS A 147 -1.19 10.12 2.00
C LYS A 147 0.30 9.88 2.15
N GLU A 148 0.82 10.14 3.35
CA GLU A 148 2.19 9.75 3.72
C GLU A 148 2.26 8.23 3.88
N TRP A 149 3.36 7.68 3.42
CA TRP A 149 3.74 6.30 3.70
C TRP A 149 5.16 6.27 4.25
N ARG A 150 5.41 5.25 5.06
CA ARG A 150 6.69 4.98 5.70
C ARG A 150 6.99 3.49 5.65
N VAL A 151 8.19 3.15 5.19
CA VAL A 151 8.70 1.77 5.21
C VAL A 151 10.01 1.77 5.98
N ASN A 152 10.12 0.85 6.93
CA ASN A 152 11.38 0.57 7.61
C ASN A 152 12.10 -0.54 6.84
N LEU A 153 13.32 -0.27 6.43
CA LEU A 153 14.18 -1.21 5.75
C LEU A 153 15.19 -1.77 6.75
N MET A 154 15.44 -3.07 6.66
CA MET A 154 16.51 -3.76 7.36
C MET A 154 17.30 -4.59 6.36
N PHE A 155 18.61 -4.47 6.40
CA PHE A 155 19.53 -5.23 5.57
C PHE A 155 20.07 -6.42 6.37
N GLU A 156 20.09 -7.59 5.74
CA GLU A 156 20.71 -8.78 6.34
C GLU A 156 22.20 -8.53 6.59
N GLY A 157 22.74 -9.10 7.67
CA GLY A 157 24.15 -8.96 8.04
C GLY A 157 25.12 -9.71 7.11
N SER A 158 24.60 -10.56 6.22
CA SER A 158 25.35 -11.36 5.25
C SER A 158 24.87 -11.09 3.83
N ILE A 159 25.76 -11.24 2.85
CA ILE A 159 25.42 -11.13 1.43
C ILE A 159 24.48 -12.30 1.06
N ARG A 160 23.24 -11.98 0.66
CA ARG A 160 22.21 -12.98 0.28
C ARG A 160 22.60 -13.81 -0.95
N PHE A 161 23.38 -13.24 -1.87
CA PHE A 161 23.88 -13.91 -3.08
C PHE A 161 25.41 -14.02 -3.01
N GLN A 162 25.93 -15.18 -2.62
CA GLN A 162 27.34 -15.49 -2.83
C GLN A 162 27.57 -15.82 -4.33
N PRO A 163 28.67 -15.36 -4.94
CA PRO A 163 29.00 -15.66 -6.33
C PRO A 163 29.25 -17.15 -6.57
#